data_AF-R0AHY5-F1
#
_entry.id   AF-R0AHY5-F1
#
_cell.length_a   1.000
_cell.length_b   1.000
_cell.length_c   1.000
_cell.angle_alpha   90.00
_cell.angle_beta   90.00
_cell.angle_gamma   90.00
#
_symmetry.space_group_name_H-M   'P 1'
#
loop_
_entity.id
_entity.type
_entity.pdbx_description
1 polymer ?
#
loop_
_entity_poly.entity_id
_entity_poly.type
_entity_poly.pdbx_seq_one_letter_code
_entity_poly.pdbx_strand_id
1 'polypeptide(L)'
;MKITIDLSECPNFGLSPNYIYRSLYMEYWDKLQKIHHNPLWGMATACDSIARELYAHKTGRSKNVKNLILTYTDAEACFELFEQFADVWSKNCLTSC
;
A
#
# COMPACT_ATOMS: atom_id res chain seq x y z
N MET A 1 12.20 -15.57 -5.61
CA MET A 1 12.80 -14.36 -6.23
C MET A 1 12.41 -13.17 -5.35
N LYS A 2 13.39 -12.49 -4.75
CA LYS A 2 13.16 -11.32 -3.90
C LYS A 2 13.37 -10.09 -4.79
N ILE A 3 12.31 -9.36 -5.12
CA ILE A 3 12.43 -8.13 -5.91
C ILE A 3 12.66 -7.01 -4.90
N THR A 4 13.91 -6.57 -4.78
CA THR A 4 14.24 -5.35 -4.03
C THR A 4 14.00 -4.20 -5.00
N ILE A 5 12.88 -3.50 -4.88
CA ILE A 5 12.59 -2.34 -5.72
C ILE A 5 13.37 -1.16 -5.12
N ASP A 6 14.45 -0.75 -5.77
CA ASP A 6 15.07 0.54 -5.48
C ASP A 6 14.20 1.63 -6.11
N LEU A 7 13.58 2.44 -5.27
CA LEU A 7 12.66 3.51 -5.68
C LEU A 7 13.39 4.63 -6.44
N SER A 8 14.71 4.75 -6.27
CA SER A 8 15.55 5.67 -7.05
C SER A 8 15.78 5.22 -8.49
N GLU A 9 15.68 3.91 -8.77
CA GLU A 9 15.84 3.35 -10.11
C GLU A 9 14.52 3.18 -10.87
N CYS A 10 13.36 3.30 -10.20
CA CYS A 10 12.03 3.21 -10.81
C CYS A 10 11.81 4.07 -12.07
N PRO A 11 12.32 5.32 -12.17
CA PRO A 11 12.24 6.09 -13.42
C PRO A 11 12.85 5.35 -14.62
N ASN A 12 13.91 4.57 -14.41
CA ASN A 12 14.65 3.87 -15.46
C ASN A 12 13.89 2.65 -16.00
N PHE A 13 12.93 2.13 -15.24
CA PHE A 13 12.09 0.99 -15.62
C PHE A 13 10.73 1.39 -16.21
N GLY A 14 10.43 2.70 -16.30
CA GLY A 14 9.17 3.21 -16.86
C GLY A 14 7.93 2.82 -16.06
N LEU A 15 8.08 2.41 -14.80
CA LEU A 15 6.97 1.96 -13.96
C LEU A 15 6.17 3.17 -13.46
N SER A 16 4.85 3.16 -13.66
CA SER A 16 4.02 4.25 -13.13
C SER A 16 4.07 4.29 -11.59
N PRO A 17 4.03 5.47 -10.95
CA PRO A 17 3.96 5.57 -9.49
C PRO A 17 2.80 4.81 -8.85
N ASN A 18 1.64 4.76 -9.52
CA ASN A 18 0.52 3.93 -9.08
C ASN A 18 0.85 2.42 -9.09
N TYR A 19 1.62 1.95 -10.07
CA TYR A 19 2.08 0.57 -10.13
C TYR A 19 3.05 0.26 -8.98
N ILE A 20 3.96 1.19 -8.67
CA ILE A 20 4.87 1.07 -7.54
C ILE A 20 4.09 0.97 -6.22
N TYR A 21 3.17 1.91 -5.95
CA TYR A 21 2.30 1.84 -4.78
C TYR A 21 1.58 0.50 -4.67
N ARG A 22 0.99 0.02 -5.79
CA ARG A 22 0.31 -1.29 -5.82
C ARG A 22 1.24 -2.44 -5.49
N SER A 23 2.46 -2.42 -6.01
CA SER A 23 3.45 -3.47 -5.77
C SER A 23 3.88 -3.49 -4.31
N LEU A 24 4.13 -2.32 -3.72
CA LEU A 24 4.49 -2.17 -2.31
C LEU A 24 3.43 -2.75 -1.38
N TYR A 25 2.17 -2.33 -1.52
CA TYR A 25 1.12 -2.81 -0.61
C TYR A 25 0.79 -4.29 -0.81
N MET A 26 0.88 -4.81 -2.04
CA MET A 26 0.65 -6.23 -2.31
C MET A 26 1.75 -7.10 -1.71
N GLU A 27 3.02 -6.69 -1.83
CA GLU A 27 4.15 -7.39 -1.21
C GLU A 27 4.01 -7.40 0.32
N TYR A 28 3.61 -6.26 0.90
CA TYR A 28 3.41 -6.15 2.33
C TYR A 28 2.25 -7.02 2.83
N TRP A 29 1.11 -7.02 2.13
CA TRP A 29 -0.02 -7.90 2.47
C TRP A 29 0.33 -9.38 2.35
N ASP A 30 1.08 -9.80 1.33
CA ASP A 30 1.59 -11.17 1.20
C ASP A 30 2.51 -11.57 2.36
N LYS A 31 3.37 -10.65 2.83
CA LYS A 31 4.19 -10.86 4.04
C LYS A 31 3.32 -11.06 5.29
N LEU A 32 2.32 -10.22 5.50
CA LEU A 32 1.41 -10.34 6.66
C LEU A 32 0.64 -11.66 6.65
N GLN A 33 0.13 -12.09 5.51
CA GLN A 33 -0.58 -13.38 5.40
C GLN A 33 0.31 -14.56 5.81
N LYS A 34 1.58 -14.53 5.41
CA LYS A 34 2.58 -15.55 5.76
C LYS A 34 2.92 -15.53 7.25
N ILE A 35 3.10 -14.35 7.84
CA ILE A 35 3.43 -14.19 9.25
C ILE A 35 2.28 -14.68 10.14
N HIS A 36 1.04 -14.37 9.77
CA HIS A 36 -0.13 -14.66 10.58
C HIS A 36 -0.80 -16.00 10.27
N HIS A 37 -0.32 -16.72 9.24
CA HIS A 37 -0.97 -17.93 8.72
C HIS A 37 -2.48 -17.73 8.48
N ASN A 38 -2.88 -16.52 8.09
CA ASN A 38 -4.26 -16.09 7.92
C ASN A 38 -4.38 -15.42 6.55
N PRO A 39 -5.37 -15.78 5.72
CA PRO A 39 -5.56 -15.17 4.40
C PRO A 39 -5.93 -13.69 4.43
N LEU A 40 -6.29 -13.12 5.59
CA LEU A 40 -6.60 -11.69 5.79
C LEU A 40 -7.53 -11.14 4.69
N TRP A 41 -8.60 -11.90 4.40
CA TRP A 41 -9.53 -11.61 3.31
C TRP A 41 -10.07 -10.18 3.41
N GLY A 42 -10.02 -9.45 2.29
CA GLY A 42 -10.53 -8.09 2.20
C GLY A 42 -9.63 -7.00 2.81
N MET A 43 -8.58 -7.36 3.56
CA MET A 43 -7.68 -6.39 4.20
C MET A 43 -7.02 -5.48 3.16
N ALA A 44 -6.41 -6.06 2.11
CA ALA A 44 -5.73 -5.27 1.08
C ALA A 44 -6.66 -4.23 0.43
N THR A 45 -7.90 -4.62 0.11
CA THR A 45 -8.88 -3.71 -0.51
C THR A 45 -9.35 -2.63 0.46
N ALA A 46 -9.65 -2.98 1.70
CA ALA A 46 -10.09 -2.03 2.71
C ALA A 46 -9.00 -1.00 3.05
N CYS A 47 -7.78 -1.47 3.30
CA CYS A 47 -6.63 -0.62 3.62
C CYS A 47 -6.22 0.25 2.42
N ASP A 48 -6.23 -0.26 1.17
CA ASP A 48 -5.97 0.54 -0.05
C ASP A 48 -6.99 1.68 -0.19
N SER A 49 -8.28 1.36 -0.04
CA SER A 49 -9.36 2.36 -0.13
C SER A 49 -9.19 3.48 0.89
N ILE A 50 -8.97 3.14 2.16
CA ILE A 50 -8.84 4.12 3.25
C ILE A 50 -7.52 4.91 3.12
N ALA A 51 -6.42 4.26 2.76
CA ALA A 51 -5.13 4.93 2.54
C ALA A 51 -5.25 5.99 1.44
N ARG A 52 -5.86 5.64 0.30
CA ARG A 52 -6.08 6.58 -0.80
C ARG A 52 -7.02 7.72 -0.43
N GLU A 53 -8.08 7.45 0.34
CA GLU A 53 -9.01 8.48 0.79
C GLU A 53 -8.34 9.47 1.76
N LEU A 54 -7.58 8.97 2.73
CA LEU A 54 -6.83 9.81 3.65
C LEU A 54 -5.73 10.59 2.93
N TYR A 55 -5.02 9.97 1.99
CA TYR A 55 -3.99 10.63 1.20
C TYR A 55 -4.57 11.75 0.32
N ALA A 56 -5.73 11.50 -0.31
CA ALA A 56 -6.47 12.50 -1.07
C ALA A 56 -6.86 13.69 -0.20
N HIS A 57 -7.38 13.43 1.00
CA HIS A 57 -7.71 14.46 1.96
C HIS A 57 -6.48 15.27 2.41
N LYS A 58 -5.35 14.61 2.72
CA LYS A 58 -4.10 15.27 3.14
C LYS A 58 -3.51 16.17 2.05
N THR A 59 -3.60 15.77 0.80
CA THR A 59 -2.98 16.48 -0.34
C THR A 59 -3.94 17.46 -1.03
N GLY A 60 -5.23 17.46 -0.66
CA GLY A 60 -6.28 18.20 -1.37
C GLY A 60 -6.53 17.69 -2.79
N ARG A 61 -5.99 16.53 -3.16
CA ARG A 61 -6.15 15.93 -4.51
C ARG A 61 -7.42 15.11 -4.58
N SER A 62 -7.95 14.96 -5.79
CA SER A 62 -9.06 14.03 -6.04
C SER A 62 -8.61 12.59 -5.78
N LYS A 63 -9.49 11.80 -5.15
CA LYS A 63 -9.29 10.36 -4.93
C LYS A 63 -9.18 9.51 -6.21
N ASN A 64 -9.39 10.11 -7.38
CA ASN A 64 -9.25 9.42 -8.66
C ASN A 64 -7.81 8.88 -8.82
N VAL A 65 -7.70 7.56 -9.02
CA VAL A 65 -6.44 6.79 -9.06
C VAL A 65 -5.38 7.45 -9.94
N LYS A 66 -5.76 7.94 -11.13
CA LYS A 66 -4.85 8.58 -12.11
C LYS A 66 -4.23 9.89 -11.63
N ASN A 67 -4.90 10.61 -10.71
CA ASN A 67 -4.51 11.96 -10.29
C ASN A 67 -4.03 12.03 -8.83
N LEU A 68 -4.11 10.92 -8.11
CA LEU A 68 -3.77 10.88 -6.69
C LEU A 68 -2.27 10.63 -6.47
N ILE A 69 -1.75 9.58 -7.10
CA ILE A 69 -0.35 9.12 -6.98
C ILE A 69 0.39 9.45 -8.28
N LEU A 70 1.07 10.60 -8.28
CA LEU A 70 1.70 11.19 -9.47
C LEU A 70 3.22 11.05 -9.46
N THR A 71 3.82 10.90 -8.29
CA THR A 71 5.27 10.75 -8.09
C THR A 71 5.59 9.52 -7.25
N TYR A 72 6.84 9.04 -7.28
CA TYR A 72 7.25 7.93 -6.41
C TYR A 72 7.16 8.30 -4.93
N THR A 73 7.41 9.56 -4.58
CA THR A 73 7.18 10.06 -3.22
C THR A 73 5.70 9.99 -2.83
N ASP A 74 4.77 10.24 -3.76
CA ASP A 74 3.35 10.02 -3.49
C ASP A 74 3.05 8.54 -3.25
N ALA A 75 3.73 7.65 -3.98
CA ALA A 75 3.55 6.21 -3.85
C ALA A 75 4.02 5.71 -2.47
N GLU A 76 5.19 6.18 -2.02
CA GLU A 76 5.73 5.92 -0.68
C GLU A 76 4.80 6.46 0.41
N ALA A 77 4.44 7.75 0.35
CA ALA A 77 3.59 8.37 1.37
C ALA A 77 2.19 7.73 1.46
N CYS A 78 1.62 7.31 0.32
CA CYS A 78 0.35 6.58 0.32
C CYS A 78 0.53 5.14 0.83
N PHE A 79 1.68 4.52 0.60
CA PHE A 79 2.02 3.20 1.14
C PHE A 79 2.20 3.22 2.66
N GLU A 80 2.86 4.24 3.22
CA GLU A 80 3.00 4.40 4.67
C GLU A 80 1.65 4.45 5.39
N LEU A 81 0.64 5.08 4.76
CA LEU A 81 -0.73 5.08 5.27
C LEU A 81 -1.35 3.67 5.23
N PHE A 82 -1.17 2.96 4.11
CA PHE A 82 -1.62 1.58 3.98
C PHE A 82 -1.01 0.68 5.06
N GLU A 83 0.31 0.78 5.28
CA GLU A 83 1.05 -0.01 6.27
C GLU A 83 0.47 0.18 7.67
N GLN A 84 0.20 1.43 8.07
CA GLN A 84 -0.41 1.74 9.37
C GLN A 84 -1.79 1.08 9.53
N PHE A 85 -2.65 1.13 8.51
CA PHE A 85 -3.97 0.49 8.58
C PHE A 85 -3.86 -1.04 8.60
N ALA A 86 -2.96 -1.60 7.80
CA ALA A 86 -2.73 -3.03 7.70
C ALA A 86 -2.19 -3.61 9.03
N ASP A 87 -1.27 -2.90 9.69
CA ASP A 87 -0.74 -3.26 11.00
C ASP A 87 -1.80 -3.26 12.11
N VAL A 88 -2.68 -2.26 12.11
CA VAL A 88 -3.80 -2.22 13.08
C VAL A 88 -4.77 -3.37 12.80
N TRP A 89 -5.10 -3.61 11.54
CA TRP A 89 -6.00 -4.70 11.15
C TRP A 89 -5.43 -6.06 11.58
N SER A 90 -4.18 -6.34 11.21
CA SER A 90 -3.52 -7.62 11.48
C SER A 90 -3.46 -7.91 12.98
N LYS A 91 -3.11 -6.92 13.81
CA LYS A 91 -3.10 -7.03 15.28
C LYS A 91 -4.47 -7.41 15.84
N ASN A 92 -5.55 -6.78 15.38
CA ASN A 92 -6.89 -7.04 15.88
C ASN A 92 -7.43 -8.42 15.43
N CYS A 93 -7.03 -8.90 14.26
CA CYS A 93 -7.38 -10.25 13.81
C CYS A 93 -6.69 -11.34 14.64
N LEU A 94 -5.50 -11.08 15.18
CA LEU A 94 -4.77 -12.04 16.03
C LEU A 94 -5.28 -12.09 17.48
N THR A 95 -5.82 -11.00 18.00
CA THR A 95 -6.35 -10.95 19.39
C THR A 95 -7.75 -11.58 19.52
N SER A 96 -8.36 -12.01 18.42
CA SER A 96 -9.73 -12.52 18.38
C SER A 96 -9.83 -14.05 18.37
N CYS A 97 -8.75 -14.77 18.72
CA CYS A 97 -8.72 -16.24 18.84
C CYS A 97 -8.42 -16.65 20.30
#